data_AF-A0A8J7A7J4-F1
#
_entry.id   AF-A0A8J7A7J4-F1
#
_cell.length_a   1.000
_cell.length_b   1.000
_cell.length_c   1.000
_cell.angle_alpha   90.00
_cell.angle_beta   90.00
_cell.angle_gamma   90.00
#
_symmetry.space_group_name_H-M   'P 1'
#
loop_
_entity.id
_entity.type
_entity.pdbx_description
1 polymer ?
#
loop_
_entity_poly.entity_id
_entity_poly.type
_entity_poly.pdbx_seq_one_letter_code
_entity_poly.pdbx_strand_id
1 'polypeptide(L)'
;MTHTLFLAWQEPKSRSWFPIGRLTFDGGQYKFVYINGAQDAQQEHGFQPLHSFPELTKEYTSVELFPLFANRLMRPSRPDYEAYVEWMNIPQHQDDPIAILSRNGGRKATDTFEMFPCPEPDAHGFYHIHFFSHGLRHLPECSVNRIGELQPNEQLYLANEFQNPYDSRALTLCTLDHHILGYCPRYLAADALDLLRENPKLIHVHAERVNPAPTPLQFRLLCNMTAEWPQDFRPFSGREYQPIALDSQLQANAIM
;
A
#
# COMPACT_ATOMS: atom_id res chain seq x y z
N MET A 1 -11.48 5.78 15.94
CA MET A 1 -10.40 6.09 14.97
C MET A 1 -10.91 5.70 13.60
N THR A 2 -10.56 6.44 12.56
CA THR A 2 -11.06 6.19 11.21
C THR A 2 -9.98 5.52 10.39
N HIS A 3 -10.14 4.23 10.05
CA HIS A 3 -9.15 3.54 9.25
C HIS A 3 -9.31 3.92 7.78
N THR A 4 -8.19 4.19 7.11
CA THR A 4 -8.18 4.61 5.71
C THR A 4 -7.34 3.65 4.87
N LEU A 5 -7.95 3.15 3.81
CA LEU A 5 -7.31 2.38 2.75
C LEU A 5 -7.45 3.12 1.44
N PHE A 6 -6.37 3.22 0.67
CA PHE A 6 -6.44 3.63 -0.72
C PHE A 6 -6.61 2.42 -1.63
N LEU A 7 -7.31 2.63 -2.73
CA LEU A 7 -7.43 1.70 -3.84
C LEU A 7 -6.63 2.29 -5.01
N ALA A 8 -5.70 1.53 -5.53
CA ALA A 8 -5.00 1.85 -6.76
C ALA A 8 -5.32 0.89 -7.89
N TRP A 9 -5.24 1.43 -9.09
CA TRP A 9 -5.35 0.70 -10.34
C TRP A 9 -4.01 0.71 -11.05
N GLN A 10 -3.58 -0.48 -11.46
CA GLN A 10 -2.44 -0.63 -12.34
C GLN A 10 -2.93 -0.87 -13.77
N GLU A 11 -2.54 -0.01 -14.70
CA GLU A 11 -2.92 -0.15 -16.09
C GLU A 11 -2.29 -1.42 -16.69
N PRO A 12 -3.05 -2.31 -17.35
CA PRO A 12 -2.55 -3.61 -17.76
C PRO A 12 -1.37 -3.60 -18.74
N LYS A 13 -1.23 -2.60 -19.62
CA LYS A 13 -0.24 -2.58 -20.71
C LYS A 13 1.08 -1.92 -20.30
N SER A 14 1.02 -0.63 -19.98
CA SER A 14 2.11 0.23 -19.53
C SER A 14 2.57 -0.07 -18.11
N ARG A 15 1.71 -0.72 -17.31
CA ARG A 15 1.94 -0.97 -15.87
C ARG A 15 2.00 0.32 -15.04
N SER A 16 1.60 1.46 -15.62
CA SER A 16 1.37 2.72 -14.92
C SER A 16 0.42 2.50 -13.75
N TRP A 17 0.63 3.23 -12.67
CA TRP A 17 -0.04 2.99 -11.40
C TRP A 17 -0.69 4.28 -10.92
N PHE A 18 -1.96 4.19 -10.56
CA PHE A 18 -2.78 5.35 -10.18
C PHE A 18 -3.54 5.05 -8.89
N PRO A 19 -3.45 5.91 -7.86
CA PRO A 19 -4.37 5.84 -6.74
C PRO A 19 -5.74 6.39 -7.22
N ILE A 20 -6.78 5.57 -7.19
CA ILE A 20 -8.08 5.90 -7.80
C ILE A 20 -9.19 6.13 -6.78
N GLY A 21 -9.08 5.56 -5.58
CA GLY A 21 -10.13 5.72 -4.58
C GLY A 21 -9.63 5.63 -3.16
N ARG A 22 -10.48 6.07 -2.24
CA ARG A 22 -10.23 6.03 -0.79
C ARG A 22 -11.43 5.39 -0.11
N LEU A 23 -11.16 4.27 0.58
CA LEU A 23 -12.08 3.60 1.48
C LEU A 23 -11.76 4.02 2.92
N THR A 24 -12.77 4.46 3.66
CA THR A 24 -12.66 4.82 5.08
C THR A 24 -13.66 4.02 5.90
N PHE A 25 -13.32 3.75 7.16
CA PHE A 25 -14.21 3.13 8.13
C PHE A 25 -14.07 3.82 9.48
N ASP A 26 -15.16 4.35 10.01
CA ASP A 26 -15.18 5.11 11.27
C ASP A 26 -15.48 4.27 12.52
N GLY A 27 -15.62 2.95 12.36
CA GLY A 27 -16.07 2.02 13.39
C GLY A 27 -17.52 1.56 13.24
N GLY A 28 -18.32 2.21 12.38
CA GLY A 28 -19.70 1.81 12.11
C GLY A 28 -20.09 1.83 10.63
N GLN A 29 -19.47 2.70 9.82
CA GLN A 29 -19.84 2.87 8.41
C GLN A 29 -18.60 2.92 7.52
N TYR A 30 -18.65 2.15 6.44
CA TYR A 30 -17.72 2.25 5.31
C TYR A 30 -18.12 3.38 4.38
N LYS A 31 -17.12 4.10 3.90
CA LYS A 31 -17.28 5.17 2.93
C LYS A 31 -16.22 5.05 1.84
N PHE A 32 -16.65 5.00 0.58
CA PHE A 32 -15.79 5.02 -0.59
C PHE A 32 -16.01 6.29 -1.41
N VAL A 33 -14.91 6.94 -1.78
CA VAL A 33 -14.88 8.09 -2.71
C VAL A 33 -13.78 7.88 -3.73
N TYR A 34 -13.96 8.42 -4.95
CA TYR A 34 -12.85 8.56 -5.87
C TYR A 34 -11.98 9.75 -5.49
N ILE A 35 -10.69 9.63 -5.83
CA ILE A 35 -9.66 10.65 -5.63
C ILE A 35 -9.13 11.10 -6.99
N ASN A 36 -8.44 12.25 -7.03
CA ASN A 36 -8.04 12.89 -8.29
C ASN A 36 -7.18 11.99 -9.18
N GLY A 37 -6.42 11.03 -8.63
CA GLY A 37 -5.68 10.06 -9.44
C GLY A 37 -6.57 9.17 -10.32
N ALA A 38 -7.88 9.06 -10.05
CA ALA A 38 -8.83 8.44 -10.99
C ALA A 38 -9.08 9.29 -12.24
N GLN A 39 -9.06 10.62 -12.12
CA GLN A 39 -9.16 11.51 -13.28
C GLN A 39 -7.88 11.45 -14.10
N ASP A 40 -6.72 11.45 -13.44
CA ASP A 40 -5.42 11.30 -14.09
C ASP A 40 -5.37 9.97 -14.87
N ALA A 41 -5.79 8.86 -14.23
CA ALA A 41 -5.93 7.55 -14.87
C ALA A 41 -6.89 7.56 -16.07
N GLN A 42 -7.99 8.30 -15.99
CA GLN A 42 -8.96 8.42 -17.07
C GLN A 42 -8.39 9.21 -18.26
N GLN A 43 -7.67 10.29 -17.99
CA GLN A 43 -7.06 11.14 -19.01
C GLN A 43 -5.90 10.44 -19.73
N GLU A 44 -5.02 9.77 -18.97
CA GLU A 44 -3.81 9.17 -19.52
C GLU A 44 -4.07 7.80 -20.18
N HIS A 45 -4.99 7.02 -19.61
CA HIS A 45 -5.15 5.61 -19.98
C HIS A 45 -6.60 5.15 -20.15
N GLY A 46 -7.57 6.08 -20.09
CA GLY A 46 -8.98 5.76 -20.34
C GLY A 46 -9.63 4.90 -19.26
N PHE A 47 -9.13 4.96 -18.02
CA PHE A 47 -9.78 4.33 -16.87
C PHE A 47 -11.28 4.62 -16.85
N GLN A 48 -12.08 3.59 -16.60
CA GLN A 48 -13.53 3.71 -16.44
C GLN A 48 -13.90 3.53 -14.97
N PRO A 49 -14.89 4.28 -14.46
CA PRO A 49 -15.42 4.06 -13.11
C PRO A 49 -15.76 2.59 -12.89
N LEU A 50 -15.47 2.12 -11.69
CA LEU A 50 -15.77 0.78 -11.22
C LEU A 50 -17.27 0.53 -11.34
N HIS A 51 -17.67 -0.66 -11.80
CA HIS A 51 -19.08 -0.98 -12.01
C HIS A 51 -19.96 -0.78 -10.76
N SER A 52 -19.43 -1.10 -9.59
CA SER A 52 -20.11 -0.88 -8.30
C SER A 52 -20.19 0.60 -7.88
N PHE A 53 -19.38 1.46 -8.49
CA PHE A 53 -19.23 2.88 -8.17
C PHE A 53 -19.18 3.72 -9.46
N PRO A 54 -20.30 3.85 -10.19
CA PRO A 54 -20.30 4.41 -11.55
C PRO A 54 -20.05 5.92 -11.66
N GLU A 55 -20.10 6.68 -10.55
CA GLU A 55 -20.05 8.15 -10.52
C GLU A 55 -18.80 8.61 -9.75
N LEU A 56 -17.88 9.32 -10.42
CA LEU A 56 -16.60 9.76 -9.81
C LEU A 56 -16.77 10.80 -8.70
N THR A 57 -17.80 11.63 -8.77
CA THR A 57 -18.05 12.72 -7.79
C THR A 57 -18.88 12.28 -6.59
N LYS A 58 -19.37 11.03 -6.61
CA LYS A 58 -20.30 10.52 -5.60
C LYS A 58 -19.57 9.91 -4.42
N GLU A 59 -20.14 10.15 -3.23
CA GLU A 59 -19.80 9.41 -2.03
C GLU A 59 -20.69 8.16 -1.91
N TYR A 60 -20.06 7.02 -1.68
CA TYR A 60 -20.74 5.75 -1.47
C TYR A 60 -20.58 5.33 -0.01
N THR A 61 -21.67 5.02 0.68
CA THR A 61 -21.65 4.58 2.08
C THR A 61 -22.34 3.24 2.26
N SER A 62 -21.90 2.47 3.26
CA SER A 62 -22.47 1.17 3.60
C SER A 62 -22.10 0.78 5.04
N VAL A 63 -22.99 0.11 5.76
CA VAL A 63 -22.67 -0.49 7.07
C VAL A 63 -21.88 -1.79 6.95
N GLU A 64 -21.91 -2.41 5.77
CA GLU A 64 -21.12 -3.60 5.43
C GLU A 64 -19.99 -3.23 4.45
N LEU A 65 -18.89 -3.99 4.48
CA LEU A 65 -17.79 -3.80 3.53
C LEU A 65 -18.29 -4.06 2.11
N PHE A 66 -18.05 -3.12 1.19
CA PHE A 66 -18.55 -3.26 -0.19
C PHE A 66 -18.04 -4.55 -0.85
N PRO A 67 -18.85 -5.22 -1.68
CA PRO A 67 -18.46 -6.47 -2.35
C PRO A 67 -17.16 -6.38 -3.14
N LEU A 68 -16.84 -5.22 -3.72
CA LEU A 68 -15.56 -5.00 -4.41
C LEU A 68 -14.34 -5.29 -3.51
N PHE A 69 -14.41 -4.89 -2.24
CA PHE A 69 -13.35 -5.06 -1.26
C PHE A 69 -13.47 -6.41 -0.54
N ALA A 70 -14.68 -6.82 -0.16
CA ALA A 70 -14.90 -8.11 0.50
C ALA A 70 -14.42 -9.29 -0.36
N ASN A 71 -14.59 -9.21 -1.69
CA ASN A 71 -14.13 -10.23 -2.62
C ASN A 71 -12.60 -10.31 -2.81
N ARG A 72 -11.83 -9.48 -2.08
CA ARG A 72 -10.36 -9.51 -2.00
C ARG A 72 -9.84 -10.23 -0.76
N LEU A 73 -10.72 -10.56 0.17
CA LEU A 73 -10.38 -11.31 1.38
C LEU A 73 -10.37 -12.80 1.09
N MET A 74 -9.39 -13.50 1.66
CA MET A 74 -9.42 -14.95 1.69
C MET A 74 -10.56 -15.40 2.60
N ARG A 75 -11.34 -16.39 2.16
CA ARG A 75 -12.42 -16.95 2.99
C ARG A 75 -11.81 -17.74 4.16
N PRO A 76 -12.29 -17.55 5.41
CA PRO A 76 -11.83 -18.31 6.57
C PRO A 76 -11.99 -19.83 6.44
N SER A 77 -12.93 -20.29 5.61
CA SER A 77 -13.18 -21.71 5.36
C SER A 77 -12.10 -22.41 4.53
N ARG A 78 -11.10 -21.69 4.02
CA ARG A 78 -10.03 -22.28 3.22
C ARG A 78 -9.02 -23.00 4.12
N PRO A 79 -8.54 -24.20 3.73
CA PRO A 79 -7.56 -24.95 4.53
C PRO A 79 -6.26 -24.20 4.79
N ASP A 80 -5.87 -23.29 3.89
CA ASP A 80 -4.65 -22.50 3.98
C ASP A 80 -4.83 -21.12 4.65
N TYR A 81 -6.01 -20.83 5.22
CA TYR A 81 -6.31 -19.52 5.81
C TYR A 81 -5.43 -19.18 7.02
N GLU A 82 -5.20 -20.14 7.93
CA GLU A 82 -4.38 -19.89 9.12
C GLU A 82 -2.93 -19.55 8.72
N ALA A 83 -2.33 -20.33 7.84
CA ALA A 83 -1.00 -20.05 7.31
C ALA A 83 -0.95 -18.69 6.60
N TYR A 84 -2.00 -18.35 5.85
CA TYR A 84 -2.12 -17.07 5.16
C TYR A 84 -2.14 -15.88 6.13
N VAL A 85 -2.88 -15.97 7.24
CA VAL A 85 -2.90 -14.94 8.30
C VAL A 85 -1.54 -14.87 8.99
N GLU A 86 -0.92 -16.01 9.25
CA GLU A 86 0.40 -16.09 9.89
C GLU A 86 1.48 -15.35 9.08
N TRP A 87 1.46 -15.48 7.74
CA TRP A 87 2.42 -14.80 6.87
C TRP A 87 2.35 -13.27 6.96
N MET A 88 1.18 -12.72 7.28
CA MET A 88 0.94 -11.28 7.38
C MET A 88 1.36 -10.69 8.74
N ASN A 89 1.75 -11.52 9.69
CA ASN A 89 2.10 -11.12 11.06
C ASN A 89 1.03 -10.20 11.69
N ILE A 90 -0.25 -10.53 11.48
CA ILE A 90 -1.37 -9.78 12.08
C ILE A 90 -1.52 -10.27 13.53
N PRO A 91 -1.58 -9.36 14.53
CA PRO A 91 -1.80 -9.77 15.91
C PRO A 91 -3.10 -10.58 16.06
N GLN A 92 -3.06 -11.56 16.96
CA GLN A 92 -4.23 -12.39 17.23
C GLN A 92 -5.44 -11.52 17.60
N HIS A 93 -6.61 -11.81 17.03
CA HIS A 93 -7.85 -11.06 17.20
C HIS A 93 -7.87 -9.64 16.58
N GLN A 94 -6.91 -9.32 15.71
CA GLN A 94 -6.88 -8.09 14.90
C GLN A 94 -6.96 -8.39 13.39
N ASP A 95 -7.51 -9.54 13.02
CA ASP A 95 -7.71 -10.01 11.65
C ASP A 95 -9.00 -9.49 11.02
N ASP A 96 -9.42 -8.27 11.39
CA ASP A 96 -10.56 -7.63 10.76
C ASP A 96 -10.30 -7.41 9.26
N PRO A 97 -11.37 -7.29 8.44
CA PRO A 97 -11.25 -7.08 7.00
C PRO A 97 -10.30 -5.96 6.58
N ILE A 98 -10.27 -4.84 7.29
CA ILE A 98 -9.39 -3.71 6.96
C ILE A 98 -7.94 -4.05 7.30
N ALA A 99 -7.67 -4.66 8.45
CA ALA A 99 -6.32 -5.08 8.82
C ALA A 99 -5.73 -6.05 7.80
N ILE A 100 -6.51 -7.06 7.37
CA ILE A 100 -6.09 -8.01 6.33
C ILE A 100 -5.79 -7.29 5.01
N LEU A 101 -6.71 -6.44 4.53
CA LEU A 101 -6.53 -5.68 3.28
C LEU A 101 -5.32 -4.73 3.34
N SER A 102 -5.06 -4.16 4.53
CA SER A 102 -3.91 -3.29 4.77
C SER A 102 -2.58 -4.04 4.63
N ARG A 103 -2.54 -5.33 4.96
CA ARG A 103 -1.31 -6.16 4.92
C ARG A 103 -1.04 -6.79 3.56
N ASN A 104 -2.06 -7.37 2.94
CA ASN A 104 -1.91 -8.16 1.70
C ASN A 104 -2.05 -7.34 0.41
N GLY A 105 -2.48 -6.08 0.52
CA GLY A 105 -2.78 -5.19 -0.58
C GLY A 105 -3.96 -5.61 -1.48
N GLY A 106 -4.84 -6.49 -1.01
CA GLY A 106 -6.08 -6.90 -1.68
C GLY A 106 -5.89 -7.47 -3.10
N ARG A 107 -4.69 -7.93 -3.46
CA ARG A 107 -4.35 -8.33 -4.83
C ARG A 107 -5.12 -9.58 -5.25
N LYS A 108 -5.64 -9.56 -6.49
CA LYS A 108 -6.32 -10.69 -7.11
C LYS A 108 -5.69 -11.02 -8.45
N ALA A 109 -5.74 -12.29 -8.85
CA ALA A 109 -5.29 -12.71 -10.18
C ALA A 109 -6.20 -12.20 -11.32
N THR A 110 -7.45 -11.85 -10.99
CA THR A 110 -8.50 -11.50 -11.97
C THR A 110 -8.60 -10.01 -12.27
N ASP A 111 -7.84 -9.16 -11.56
CA ASP A 111 -7.82 -7.72 -11.77
C ASP A 111 -6.45 -7.13 -11.48
N THR A 112 -6.30 -5.83 -11.68
CA THR A 112 -5.05 -5.10 -11.50
C THR A 112 -5.17 -4.04 -10.40
N PHE A 113 -6.02 -4.29 -9.41
CA PHE A 113 -6.18 -3.38 -8.27
C PHE A 113 -5.33 -3.82 -7.08
N GLU A 114 -4.88 -2.82 -6.34
CA GLU A 114 -4.12 -3.00 -5.11
C GLU A 114 -4.61 -2.02 -4.04
N MET A 115 -4.62 -2.45 -2.80
CA MET A 115 -4.98 -1.65 -1.64
C MET A 115 -3.75 -1.37 -0.80
N PHE A 116 -3.76 -0.26 -0.06
CA PHE A 116 -2.71 0.05 0.90
C PHE A 116 -3.25 1.01 1.95
N PRO A 117 -2.78 0.90 3.20
CA PRO A 117 -3.25 1.76 4.28
C PRO A 117 -2.70 3.18 4.14
N CYS A 118 -3.43 4.14 4.67
CA CYS A 118 -2.91 5.45 5.04
C CYS A 118 -2.30 5.32 6.46
N PRO A 119 -0.98 5.44 6.64
CA PRO A 119 -0.37 5.44 7.95
C PRO A 119 -0.97 6.53 8.84
N GLU A 120 -1.08 6.21 10.11
CA GLU A 120 -1.43 7.13 11.18
C GLU A 120 -0.28 7.14 12.18
N PRO A 121 0.01 8.28 12.83
CA PRO A 121 0.98 8.29 13.91
C PRO A 121 0.45 7.43 15.05
N ASP A 122 1.32 6.61 15.63
CA ASP A 122 1.01 5.90 16.85
C ASP A 122 0.91 6.85 18.06
N ALA A 123 0.63 6.31 19.25
CA ALA A 123 0.53 7.08 20.48
C ALA A 123 1.85 7.79 20.88
N HIS A 124 2.97 7.40 20.28
CA HIS A 124 4.30 7.96 20.52
C HIS A 124 4.75 8.91 19.40
N GLY A 125 3.92 9.16 18.38
CA GLY A 125 4.25 10.01 17.24
C GLY A 125 5.16 9.32 16.24
N PHE A 126 5.07 8.00 16.09
CA PHE A 126 5.79 7.24 15.07
C PHE A 126 4.86 6.83 13.93
N TYR A 127 5.36 7.03 12.72
CA TYR A 127 4.88 6.40 11.50
C TYR A 127 5.17 4.90 11.56
N HIS A 128 4.18 4.07 11.29
CA HIS A 128 4.35 2.62 11.15
C HIS A 128 3.63 2.12 9.91
N ILE A 129 4.35 1.41 9.05
CA ILE A 129 3.73 0.70 7.94
C ILE A 129 4.40 -0.62 7.65
N HIS A 130 3.58 -1.65 7.45
CA HIS A 130 4.07 -2.96 7.02
C HIS A 130 3.77 -3.15 5.55
N PHE A 131 4.69 -3.79 4.85
CA PHE A 131 4.52 -4.11 3.45
C PHE A 131 5.35 -5.33 3.05
N PHE A 132 4.87 -6.07 2.05
CA PHE A 132 5.69 -7.10 1.43
C PHE A 132 6.64 -6.48 0.41
N SER A 133 7.89 -6.97 0.39
CA SER A 133 8.83 -6.59 -0.66
C SER A 133 8.28 -6.96 -2.05
N HIS A 134 8.37 -6.05 -3.00
CA HIS A 134 7.93 -6.25 -4.37
C HIS A 134 9.08 -6.72 -5.28
N GLY A 135 8.74 -7.38 -6.38
CA GLY A 135 9.69 -7.74 -7.41
C GLY A 135 10.52 -9.01 -7.15
N LEU A 136 10.20 -9.79 -6.10
CA LEU A 136 10.96 -11.00 -5.73
C LEU A 136 11.14 -12.02 -6.87
N ARG A 137 10.17 -12.11 -7.79
CA ARG A 137 10.25 -13.01 -8.97
C ARG A 137 11.28 -12.60 -10.02
N HIS A 138 11.80 -11.38 -9.94
CA HIS A 138 12.80 -10.83 -10.85
C HIS A 138 14.20 -10.83 -10.24
N LEU A 139 14.32 -11.25 -8.98
CA LEU A 139 15.60 -11.30 -8.28
C LEU A 139 16.42 -12.51 -8.71
N PRO A 140 17.76 -12.40 -8.74
CA PRO A 140 18.63 -13.55 -8.90
C PRO A 140 18.50 -14.51 -7.70
N GLU A 141 18.91 -15.76 -7.90
CA GLU A 141 18.82 -16.81 -6.87
C GLU A 141 19.55 -16.43 -5.56
N CYS A 142 20.72 -15.79 -5.65
CA CYS A 142 21.46 -15.34 -4.48
C CYS A 142 20.65 -14.39 -3.59
N SER A 143 19.91 -13.44 -4.18
CA SER A 143 19.02 -12.54 -3.45
C SER A 143 17.87 -13.29 -2.79
N VAL A 144 17.26 -14.26 -3.49
CA VAL A 144 16.16 -15.07 -2.93
C VAL A 144 16.65 -15.94 -1.77
N ASN A 145 17.84 -16.53 -1.89
CA ASN A 145 18.47 -17.29 -0.82
C ASN A 145 18.80 -16.39 0.37
N ARG A 146 19.35 -15.20 0.11
CA ARG A 146 19.66 -14.23 1.16
C ARG A 146 18.42 -13.80 1.95
N ILE A 147 17.27 -13.64 1.29
CA ILE A 147 15.99 -13.38 1.98
C ILE A 147 15.69 -14.49 3.01
N GLY A 148 15.94 -15.75 2.67
CA GLY A 148 15.70 -16.90 3.57
C GLY A 148 16.65 -16.95 4.77
N GLU A 149 17.75 -16.21 4.74
CA GLU A 149 18.77 -16.14 5.80
C GLU A 149 18.58 -14.94 6.74
N LEU A 150 17.71 -13.98 6.37
CA LEU A 150 17.43 -12.79 7.16
C LEU A 150 16.94 -13.16 8.56
N GLN A 151 17.47 -12.49 9.56
CA GLN A 151 16.97 -12.62 10.93
C GLN A 151 15.76 -11.68 11.14
N PRO A 152 14.81 -12.03 12.02
CA PRO A 152 13.79 -11.08 12.45
C PRO A 152 14.43 -9.81 13.00
N ASN A 153 13.89 -8.65 12.60
CA ASN A 153 14.41 -7.31 12.89
C ASN A 153 15.77 -6.97 12.25
N GLU A 154 16.25 -7.75 11.28
CA GLU A 154 17.44 -7.38 10.52
C GLU A 154 17.19 -6.08 9.72
N GLN A 155 18.09 -5.12 9.89
CA GLN A 155 18.00 -3.81 9.24
C GLN A 155 18.11 -3.94 7.73
N LEU A 156 17.18 -3.29 7.03
CA LEU A 156 17.19 -3.10 5.59
C LEU A 156 17.45 -1.62 5.27
N TYR A 157 18.08 -1.38 4.13
CA TYR A 157 18.40 -0.04 3.64
C TYR A 157 17.53 0.26 2.42
N LEU A 158 17.03 1.49 2.34
CA LEU A 158 16.40 2.02 1.15
C LEU A 158 17.46 2.66 0.26
N ALA A 159 17.52 2.26 -1.01
CA ALA A 159 18.37 2.92 -1.99
C ALA A 159 17.53 3.39 -3.17
N ASN A 160 17.61 4.69 -3.50
CA ASN A 160 16.86 5.24 -4.62
C ASN A 160 17.52 4.91 -5.96
N GLU A 161 16.77 4.28 -6.84
CA GLU A 161 17.20 3.90 -8.19
C GLU A 161 16.77 4.98 -9.20
N PHE A 162 17.47 6.12 -9.20
CA PHE A 162 17.12 7.30 -10.03
C PHE A 162 16.98 7.02 -11.53
N GLN A 163 17.67 5.99 -12.04
CA GLN A 163 17.67 5.60 -13.45
C GLN A 163 16.72 4.42 -13.74
N ASN A 164 15.86 4.04 -12.78
CA ASN A 164 14.88 2.99 -13.01
C ASN A 164 13.96 3.40 -14.18
N PRO A 165 13.82 2.56 -15.23
CA PRO A 165 13.10 2.94 -16.45
C PRO A 165 11.59 3.03 -16.26
N TYR A 166 11.05 2.56 -15.13
CA TYR A 166 9.62 2.53 -14.84
C TYR A 166 9.18 3.55 -13.78
N ASP A 167 10.09 3.98 -12.91
CA ASP A 167 9.82 4.94 -11.82
C ASP A 167 11.11 5.48 -11.22
N SER A 168 11.45 6.75 -11.48
CA SER A 168 12.65 7.40 -10.94
C SER A 168 12.64 7.58 -9.41
N ARG A 169 11.52 7.28 -8.74
CA ARG A 169 11.37 7.24 -7.29
C ARG A 169 11.49 5.83 -6.71
N ALA A 170 11.79 4.81 -7.53
CA ALA A 170 11.87 3.44 -7.07
C ALA A 170 12.92 3.29 -5.96
N LEU A 171 12.49 2.76 -4.81
CA LEU A 171 13.36 2.46 -3.68
C LEU A 171 13.60 0.96 -3.61
N THR A 172 14.85 0.54 -3.82
CA THR A 172 15.28 -0.84 -3.59
C THR A 172 15.48 -1.09 -2.10
N LEU A 173 15.20 -2.32 -1.67
CA LEU A 173 15.53 -2.82 -0.34
C LEU A 173 16.86 -3.56 -0.43
N CYS A 174 17.83 -3.14 0.38
CA CYS A 174 19.17 -3.72 0.36
C CYS A 174 19.60 -4.15 1.76
N THR A 175 20.42 -5.19 1.85
CA THR A 175 21.12 -5.54 3.10
C THR A 175 22.45 -4.79 3.22
N LEU A 176 23.08 -4.86 4.40
CA LEU A 176 24.41 -4.31 4.63
C LEU A 176 25.48 -4.96 3.72
N ASP A 177 25.33 -6.25 3.42
CA ASP A 177 26.16 -7.02 2.49
C ASP A 177 25.75 -6.83 1.01
N HIS A 178 24.97 -5.78 0.71
CA HIS A 178 24.63 -5.32 -0.64
C HIS A 178 23.80 -6.28 -1.50
N HIS A 179 23.05 -7.20 -0.88
CA HIS A 179 22.03 -7.96 -1.61
C HIS A 179 20.77 -7.12 -1.79
N ILE A 180 20.27 -7.04 -3.03
CA ILE A 180 18.96 -6.44 -3.33
C ILE A 180 17.88 -7.47 -3.02
N LEU A 181 16.92 -7.10 -2.17
CA LEU A 181 15.84 -7.95 -1.68
C LEU A 181 14.48 -7.61 -2.30
N GLY A 182 14.49 -6.81 -3.37
CA GLY A 182 13.32 -6.31 -4.06
C GLY A 182 13.13 -4.81 -3.86
N TYR A 183 11.88 -4.38 -3.89
CA TYR A 183 11.51 -2.97 -3.87
C TYR A 183 10.52 -2.66 -2.76
N CYS A 184 10.68 -1.49 -2.15
CA CYS A 184 9.62 -0.85 -1.40
C CYS A 184 8.42 -0.60 -2.33
N PRO A 185 7.17 -0.84 -1.89
CA PRO A 185 6.00 -0.55 -2.70
C PRO A 185 5.98 0.88 -3.23
N ARG A 186 5.61 1.03 -4.49
CA ARG A 186 5.57 2.32 -5.19
C ARG A 186 4.76 3.38 -4.44
N TYR A 187 3.65 2.99 -3.81
CA TYR A 187 2.81 3.93 -3.06
C TYR A 187 3.57 4.59 -1.90
N LEU A 188 4.57 3.93 -1.31
CA LEU A 188 5.38 4.48 -0.22
C LEU A 188 6.57 5.31 -0.67
N ALA A 189 6.90 5.28 -1.97
CA ALA A 189 8.11 5.91 -2.46
C ALA A 189 8.14 7.43 -2.18
N ALA A 190 7.01 8.13 -2.35
CA ALA A 190 6.94 9.57 -2.10
C ALA A 190 7.18 9.88 -0.62
N ASP A 191 6.38 9.30 0.26
CA ASP A 191 6.47 9.46 1.71
C ASP A 191 7.87 9.11 2.23
N ALA A 192 8.42 7.97 1.83
CA ALA A 192 9.75 7.53 2.26
C ALA A 192 10.86 8.47 1.76
N LEU A 193 10.77 8.97 0.52
CA LEU A 193 11.73 9.95 -0.01
C LEU A 193 11.65 11.29 0.72
N ASP A 194 10.45 11.75 1.08
CA ASP A 194 10.29 13.00 1.83
C ASP A 194 10.85 12.88 3.25
N LEU A 195 10.59 11.76 3.94
CA LEU A 195 11.20 11.46 5.24
C LEU A 195 12.74 11.34 5.16
N LEU A 196 13.25 10.66 4.12
CA LEU A 196 14.69 10.54 3.86
C LEU A 196 15.36 11.89 3.59
N ARG A 197 14.68 12.80 2.89
CA ARG A 197 15.19 14.16 2.61
C ARG A 197 15.23 15.02 3.86
N GLU A 198 14.22 14.91 4.72
CA GLU A 198 14.16 15.62 6.00
C GLU A 198 15.32 15.21 6.89
N ASN A 199 15.43 13.90 7.17
CA ASN A 199 16.58 13.33 7.86
C ASN A 199 16.60 11.79 7.67
N PRO A 200 17.64 11.22 7.02
CA PRO A 200 17.73 9.79 6.78
C PRO A 200 17.73 8.91 8.04
N LYS A 201 18.06 9.48 9.21
CA LYS A 201 18.02 8.76 10.48
C LYS A 201 16.61 8.61 11.04
N LEU A 202 15.62 9.31 10.50
CA LEU A 202 14.24 9.18 10.95
C LEU A 202 13.62 7.88 10.50
N ILE A 203 14.08 7.31 9.38
CA ILE A 203 13.46 6.11 8.79
C ILE A 203 14.27 4.85 9.12
N HIS A 204 13.55 3.85 9.62
CA HIS A 204 14.09 2.53 9.88
C HIS A 204 13.23 1.49 9.16
N VAL A 205 13.87 0.65 8.35
CA VAL A 205 13.21 -0.49 7.70
C VAL A 205 13.88 -1.75 8.21
N HIS A 206 13.09 -2.74 8.61
CA HIS A 206 13.61 -4.04 9.03
C HIS A 206 12.78 -5.19 8.48
N ALA A 207 13.39 -6.38 8.45
CA ALA A 207 12.69 -7.62 8.17
C ALA A 207 11.77 -7.96 9.35
N GLU A 208 10.50 -7.59 9.25
CA GLU A 208 9.48 -7.90 10.26
C GLU A 208 9.24 -9.41 10.33
N ARG A 209 9.11 -10.05 9.17
CA ARG A 209 8.93 -11.49 9.07
C ARG A 209 9.48 -12.06 7.77
N VAL A 210 10.21 -13.16 7.89
CA VAL A 210 10.65 -13.99 6.76
C VAL A 210 9.77 -15.22 6.72
N ASN A 211 9.06 -15.43 5.61
CA ASN A 211 8.26 -16.62 5.40
C ASN A 211 9.01 -17.55 4.43
N PRO A 212 9.62 -18.65 4.91
CA PRO A 212 10.46 -19.51 4.09
C PRO A 212 9.64 -20.28 3.04
N ALA A 213 10.34 -20.91 2.08
CA ALA A 213 9.71 -21.88 1.20
C ALA A 213 9.02 -22.99 2.03
N PRO A 214 7.83 -23.48 1.62
CA PRO A 214 7.19 -23.32 0.31
C PRO A 214 6.25 -22.10 0.16
N THR A 215 6.30 -21.10 1.05
CA THR A 215 5.44 -19.90 0.96
C THR A 215 5.56 -19.20 -0.39
N PRO A 216 4.43 -18.75 -1.01
CA PRO A 216 4.46 -18.01 -2.26
C PRO A 216 5.43 -16.82 -2.21
N LEU A 217 6.20 -16.62 -3.29
CA LEU A 217 7.29 -15.62 -3.33
C LEU A 217 6.87 -14.24 -2.82
N GLN A 218 5.68 -13.77 -3.19
CA GLN A 218 5.16 -12.46 -2.80
C GLN A 218 4.93 -12.26 -1.30
N PHE A 219 4.94 -13.33 -0.50
CA PHE A 219 4.79 -13.27 0.95
C PHE A 219 6.09 -13.58 1.70
N ARG A 220 7.23 -13.80 1.01
CA ARG A 220 8.45 -14.28 1.68
C ARG A 220 9.17 -13.26 2.54
N LEU A 221 9.00 -11.97 2.26
CA LEU A 221 9.64 -10.90 3.02
C LEU A 221 8.60 -9.83 3.36
N LEU A 222 8.11 -9.87 4.60
CA LEU A 222 7.35 -8.79 5.21
C LEU A 222 8.34 -7.83 5.85
N CYS A 223 8.28 -6.57 5.46
CA CYS A 223 9.04 -5.48 6.02
C CYS A 223 8.13 -4.63 6.91
N ASN A 224 8.74 -3.95 7.86
CA ASN A 224 8.12 -2.86 8.62
C ASN A 224 9.01 -1.63 8.48
N MET A 225 8.40 -0.51 8.13
CA MET A 225 9.04 0.79 8.06
C MET A 225 8.46 1.66 9.16
N THR A 226 9.36 2.16 9.99
CA THR A 226 9.05 3.07 11.08
C THR A 226 9.75 4.40 10.86
N ALA A 227 9.11 5.49 11.26
CA ALA A 227 9.77 6.78 11.32
C ALA A 227 9.22 7.68 12.41
N GLU A 228 10.03 8.56 12.99
CA GLU A 228 9.49 9.68 13.76
C GLU A 228 8.57 10.50 12.83
N TRP A 229 7.42 10.96 13.32
CA TRP A 229 6.43 11.68 12.54
C TRP A 229 6.69 13.20 12.60
N PRO A 230 7.24 13.84 11.54
CA PRO A 230 7.48 15.28 11.55
C PRO A 230 6.15 16.06 11.62
N GLN A 231 6.17 17.23 12.26
CA GLN A 231 4.95 18.02 12.53
C GLN A 231 4.11 18.32 11.27
N ASP A 232 4.78 18.61 10.15
CA ASP A 232 4.16 18.97 8.88
C ASP A 232 4.08 17.80 7.88
N PHE A 233 4.54 16.61 8.28
CA PHE A 233 4.45 15.42 7.44
C PHE A 233 3.01 14.91 7.39
N ARG A 234 2.51 14.72 6.18
CA ARG A 234 1.19 14.15 5.90
C ARG A 234 1.38 13.08 4.82
N PRO A 235 1.21 11.80 5.14
CA PRO A 235 1.33 10.73 4.16
C PRO A 235 0.26 10.91 3.09
N PHE A 236 0.59 10.59 1.84
CA PHE A 236 -0.37 10.66 0.73
C PHE A 236 -1.06 12.04 0.60
N SER A 237 -0.31 13.12 0.82
CA SER A 237 -0.83 14.50 0.75
C SER A 237 -0.90 15.07 -0.66
N GLY A 238 -0.35 14.38 -1.66
CA GLY A 238 -0.39 14.77 -3.07
C GLY A 238 -1.80 14.96 -3.61
N ARG A 239 -1.92 15.75 -4.69
CA ARG A 239 -3.20 16.05 -5.37
C ARG A 239 -3.95 14.77 -5.68
N GLU A 240 -3.25 13.77 -6.19
CA GLU A 240 -3.78 12.49 -6.66
C GLU A 240 -4.54 11.72 -5.57
N TYR A 241 -4.26 11.97 -4.30
CA TYR A 241 -4.89 11.35 -3.14
C TYR A 241 -6.08 12.16 -2.56
N GLN A 242 -6.34 13.37 -3.09
CA GLN A 242 -7.45 14.20 -2.64
C GLN A 242 -8.78 13.79 -3.29
N PRO A 243 -9.91 13.81 -2.57
CA PRO A 243 -11.22 13.44 -3.13
C PRO A 243 -11.71 14.39 -4.21
N ILE A 244 -12.25 13.83 -5.29
CA ILE A 244 -12.85 14.61 -6.41
C ILE A 244 -14.05 15.45 -5.94
N ALA A 245 -14.82 14.92 -4.98
CA ALA A 245 -16.02 15.58 -4.47
C ALA A 245 -15.74 16.93 -3.79
N LEU A 246 -14.58 17.09 -3.16
CA LEU A 246 -14.17 18.34 -2.49
C LEU A 246 -13.82 19.43 -3.51
N ASP A 247 -13.15 19.07 -4.60
CA ASP A 247 -12.81 20.02 -5.68
C ASP A 247 -14.07 20.54 -6.40
N SER A 248 -15.09 19.68 -6.53
CA SER A 248 -16.37 20.06 -7.14
C SER A 248 -17.14 21.10 -6.29
N GLN A 249 -17.05 21.00 -4.96
CA GLN A 249 -17.67 21.96 -4.04
C GLN A 249 -16.92 23.29 -3.98
N LEU A 250 -15.59 23.26 -4.02
CA LEU A 250 -14.75 24.47 -4.08
C LEU A 250 -14.95 25.24 -5.40
N GLN A 251 -15.04 24.54 -6.54
CA GLN A 251 -15.36 25.16 -7.83
C GLN A 251 -16.77 25.75 -7.87
N ALA A 252 -17.77 25.06 -7.30
CA ALA A 252 -19.13 25.58 -7.21
C ALA A 252 -19.22 26.85 -6.35
N ASN A 253 -18.44 26.94 -5.28
CA ASN A 253 -18.40 28.10 -4.39
C ASN A 253 -17.57 29.27 -4.93
N ALA A 254 -16.65 29.03 -5.87
CA ALA A 254 -15.84 30.09 -6.49
C ALA A 254 -16.55 30.81 -7.66
N ILE A 255 -17.70 30.29 -8.11
CA ILE A 255 -18.51 30.83 -9.21
C ILE A 255 -19.76 31.58 -8.69
N MET A 256 -20.01 31.54 -7.38
CA MET A 256 -20.99 32.39 -6.66
C MET A 256 -20.32 33.64 -6.09
#